data_AF-A0AAW1X756-F1
#
_entry.id   AF-A0AAW1X756-F1
#
_cell.length_a   1.000
_cell.length_b   1.000
_cell.length_c   1.000
_cell.angle_alpha   90.00
_cell.angle_beta   90.00
_cell.angle_gamma   90.00
#
_symmetry.space_group_name_H-M   'P 1'
#
loop_
_entity.id
_entity.type
_entity.pdbx_description
1 polymer ?
#
loop_
_entity_poly.entity_id
_entity_poly.type
_entity_poly.pdbx_seq_one_letter_code
_entity_poly.pdbx_strand_id
1 'polypeptide(L)'
;MSFLKSFSVLSILWVTTLCISPSTTMAARFNIQNNCPFTVWAGAVPGGDRQLNSGESWPLDPWTLSLRLRASGGIQCTTDINGQCPNELKAPGGCNNPCTVFKTYEYFCNSRSCGPTTFSKFFKDWCPDAYSYPKDDTTSKVVFTCPGGTNYRVVFCP
;
A
#
# COMPACT_ATOMS: atom_id res chain seq x y z
N MET A 1 -4.27 -68.90 -3.90
CA MET A 1 -4.08 -67.68 -4.72
C MET A 1 -5.00 -66.58 -4.22
N SER A 2 -4.58 -65.75 -3.26
CA SER A 2 -5.33 -64.52 -2.92
C SER A 2 -4.69 -63.60 -1.87
N PHE A 3 -3.52 -63.90 -1.30
CA PHE A 3 -2.92 -63.04 -0.26
C PHE A 3 -1.95 -61.95 -0.76
N LEU A 4 -1.68 -61.87 -2.06
CA LEU A 4 -0.72 -60.91 -2.62
C LEU A 4 -1.35 -59.64 -3.24
N LYS A 5 -2.68 -59.50 -3.26
CA LYS A 5 -3.34 -58.31 -3.84
C LYS A 5 -3.62 -57.18 -2.85
N SER A 6 -3.61 -57.44 -1.54
CA SER A 6 -4.04 -56.46 -0.53
C SER A 6 -2.95 -55.47 -0.11
N PHE A 7 -1.67 -55.88 -0.09
CA PHE A 7 -0.56 -55.02 0.32
C PHE A 7 -0.25 -53.88 -0.66
N SER A 8 -0.57 -54.04 -1.95
CA SER A 8 -0.28 -53.02 -2.96
C SER A 8 -1.21 -51.80 -2.87
N VAL A 9 -2.43 -51.95 -2.38
CA VAL A 9 -3.44 -50.87 -2.42
C VAL A 9 -3.27 -49.89 -1.24
N LEU A 10 -2.89 -50.41 -0.07
CA LEU A 10 -2.61 -49.59 1.13
C LEU A 10 -1.36 -48.71 0.97
N SER A 11 -0.34 -49.19 0.25
CA SER A 11 0.85 -48.40 -0.04
C SER A 11 0.57 -47.24 -1.01
N ILE A 12 -0.39 -47.39 -1.93
CA ILE A 12 -0.73 -46.35 -2.91
C ILE A 12 -1.51 -45.22 -2.23
N LEU A 13 -2.39 -45.52 -1.27
CA LEU A 13 -3.15 -44.54 -0.49
C LEU A 13 -2.26 -43.65 0.40
N TRP A 14 -1.16 -44.17 0.93
CA TRP A 14 -0.22 -43.37 1.72
C TRP A 14 0.68 -42.46 0.86
N VAL A 15 1.04 -42.89 -0.35
CA VAL A 15 1.88 -42.09 -1.26
C VAL A 15 1.09 -40.95 -1.91
N THR A 16 -0.21 -41.11 -2.19
CA THR A 16 -1.03 -40.03 -2.76
C THR A 16 -1.42 -38.96 -1.75
N THR A 17 -1.46 -39.28 -0.45
CA THR A 17 -1.81 -38.32 0.61
C THR A 17 -0.64 -37.38 0.96
N LEU A 18 0.60 -37.71 0.58
CA LEU A 18 1.79 -36.90 0.88
C LEU A 18 2.06 -35.78 -0.15
N CYS A 19 1.30 -35.71 -1.25
CA CYS A 19 1.42 -34.65 -2.25
C CYS A 19 0.40 -33.51 -2.07
N ILE A 20 -0.48 -33.57 -1.07
CA ILE A 20 -1.37 -32.46 -0.70
C ILE A 20 -0.69 -31.65 0.42
N SER A 21 0.56 -31.24 0.21
CA SER A 21 1.07 -30.09 0.94
C SER A 21 0.30 -28.87 0.43
N PRO A 22 -0.48 -28.14 1.25
CA PRO A 22 -1.06 -26.89 0.81
C PRO A 22 0.08 -26.00 0.34
N SER A 23 0.09 -25.67 -0.94
CA SER A 23 0.99 -24.67 -1.50
C SER A 23 0.78 -23.40 -0.69
N THR A 24 1.71 -23.05 0.20
CA THR A 24 1.72 -21.73 0.82
C THR A 24 2.05 -20.76 -0.29
N THR A 25 1.02 -20.30 -0.99
CA THR A 25 1.15 -19.22 -1.96
C THR A 25 1.67 -18.02 -1.18
N MET A 26 2.82 -17.47 -1.59
CA MET A 26 3.40 -16.27 -0.99
C MET A 26 2.57 -15.06 -1.42
N ALA A 27 1.31 -15.01 -1.01
CA ALA A 27 0.36 -14.02 -1.45
C ALA A 27 0.18 -12.98 -0.33
N ALA A 28 0.58 -11.74 -0.60
CA ALA A 28 0.42 -10.63 0.32
C ALA A 28 -1.05 -10.20 0.36
N ARG A 29 -1.62 -10.02 1.56
CA ARG A 29 -2.94 -9.41 1.73
C ARG A 29 -2.80 -7.94 2.07
N PHE A 30 -3.65 -7.11 1.47
CA PHE A 30 -3.79 -5.70 1.84
C PHE A 30 -5.17 -5.51 2.47
N ASN A 31 -5.23 -4.80 3.60
CA ASN A 31 -6.49 -4.41 4.21
C ASN A 31 -6.54 -2.90 4.38
N ILE A 32 -7.54 -2.25 3.79
CA ILE A 32 -7.79 -0.82 3.94
C ILE A 32 -8.85 -0.65 5.03
N GLN A 33 -8.62 0.18 6.03
CA GLN A 33 -9.53 0.41 7.16
C GLN A 33 -9.83 1.89 7.32
N ASN A 34 -11.10 2.22 7.53
CA ASN A 34 -11.53 3.57 7.86
C ASN A 34 -11.78 3.71 9.37
N ASN A 35 -10.88 4.37 10.09
CA ASN A 35 -11.09 4.74 11.49
C ASN A 35 -11.59 6.18 11.67
N CYS A 36 -11.79 6.91 10.57
CA CYS A 36 -12.35 8.25 10.65
C CYS A 36 -13.81 8.20 11.11
N PRO A 37 -14.32 9.25 11.77
CA PRO A 37 -15.74 9.36 12.13
C PRO A 37 -16.64 9.65 10.91
N PHE A 38 -16.05 9.80 9.72
CA PHE A 38 -16.73 10.12 8.46
C PHE A 38 -16.39 9.09 7.37
N THR A 39 -17.20 9.09 6.32
CA THR A 39 -17.03 8.23 5.14
C THR A 39 -15.81 8.63 4.32
N VAL A 40 -15.06 7.64 3.86
CA VAL A 40 -13.93 7.81 2.94
C VAL A 40 -14.13 7.03 1.65
N TRP A 41 -13.51 7.49 0.56
CA TRP A 41 -13.47 6.79 -0.73
C TRP A 41 -12.04 6.36 -0.99
N ALA A 42 -11.80 5.05 -0.89
CA ALA A 42 -10.48 4.46 -1.10
C ALA A 42 -10.37 3.87 -2.50
N GLY A 43 -9.25 4.11 -3.19
CA GLY A 43 -8.95 3.54 -4.50
C GLY A 43 -7.78 2.56 -4.44
N ALA A 44 -7.88 1.45 -5.18
CA ALA A 44 -6.82 0.47 -5.34
C ALA A 44 -6.66 0.05 -6.80
N VAL A 45 -5.43 -0.20 -7.24
CA VAL A 45 -5.14 -0.67 -8.60
C VAL A 45 -4.37 -1.99 -8.54
N PRO A 46 -4.93 -3.10 -9.07
CA PRO A 46 -6.31 -3.29 -9.52
C PRO A 46 -7.26 -3.36 -8.30
N GLY A 47 -8.49 -2.90 -8.46
CA GLY A 47 -9.48 -2.91 -7.37
C GLY A 47 -10.56 -1.85 -7.52
N GLY A 48 -10.28 -0.79 -8.27
CA GLY A 48 -11.20 0.33 -8.45
C GLY A 48 -11.36 1.13 -7.16
N ASP A 49 -12.48 1.82 -7.05
CA ASP A 49 -12.80 2.68 -5.91
C ASP A 49 -13.89 2.03 -5.05
N ARG A 50 -13.76 2.15 -3.73
CA ARG A 50 -14.73 1.67 -2.76
C ARG A 50 -14.98 2.70 -1.66
N GLN A 51 -16.25 2.98 -1.41
CA GLN A 51 -16.69 3.74 -0.25
C GLN A 51 -16.55 2.89 1.01
N LEU A 52 -15.99 3.48 2.08
CA LEU A 52 -15.88 2.87 3.40
C LEU A 52 -16.50 3.79 4.45
N ASN A 53 -17.52 3.30 5.13
CA ASN A 53 -18.11 3.97 6.28
C ASN A 53 -17.18 3.87 7.50
N SER A 54 -17.51 4.62 8.55
CA SER A 54 -16.72 4.62 9.79
C SER A 54 -16.67 3.21 10.39
N GLY A 55 -15.45 2.73 10.66
CA GLY A 55 -15.18 1.39 11.20
C GLY A 55 -15.12 0.28 10.14
N GLU A 56 -15.41 0.56 8.87
CA GLU A 56 -15.37 -0.46 7.82
C GLU A 56 -13.94 -0.79 7.38
N SER A 57 -13.77 -2.03 6.91
CA SER A 57 -12.53 -2.49 6.29
C SER A 57 -12.76 -3.17 4.95
N TRP A 58 -11.78 -3.05 4.08
CA TRP A 58 -11.76 -3.59 2.73
C TRP A 58 -10.51 -4.45 2.54
N PRO A 59 -10.66 -5.78 2.65
CA PRO A 59 -9.60 -6.69 2.23
C PRO A 59 -9.51 -6.69 0.71
N LEU A 60 -8.30 -6.49 0.19
CA LEU A 60 -7.97 -6.65 -1.22
C LEU A 60 -7.43 -8.07 -1.45
N ASP A 61 -7.94 -8.70 -2.52
CA ASP A 61 -7.58 -10.08 -2.83
C ASP A 61 -6.12 -10.21 -3.29
N PRO A 62 -5.44 -11.33 -2.97
CA PRO A 62 -3.98 -11.46 -3.16
C PRO A 62 -3.53 -11.57 -4.62
N TRP A 63 -4.44 -11.80 -5.57
CA TRP A 63 -4.12 -12.08 -6.98
C TRP A 63 -4.08 -10.81 -7.85
N THR A 64 -4.45 -9.65 -7.29
CA THR A 64 -4.54 -8.40 -8.06
C THR A 64 -3.31 -7.51 -7.89
N LEU A 65 -2.60 -7.55 -6.76
CA LEU A 65 -1.57 -6.55 -6.47
C LEU A 65 -0.17 -6.97 -6.94
N SER A 66 0.23 -6.47 -8.12
CA SER A 66 1.64 -6.31 -8.49
C SER A 66 2.24 -5.10 -7.78
N LEU A 67 2.20 -5.07 -6.45
CA LEU A 67 2.58 -3.89 -5.69
C LEU A 67 3.98 -4.07 -5.10
N ARG A 68 4.96 -3.37 -5.68
CA ARG A 68 6.29 -3.18 -5.07
C ARG A 68 6.18 -2.15 -3.96
N LEU A 69 5.45 -2.50 -2.90
CA LEU A 69 5.55 -1.78 -1.63
C LEU A 69 6.59 -2.42 -0.74
N ARG A 70 7.12 -1.56 0.08
CA ARG A 70 8.43 -1.66 0.64
C ARG A 70 8.18 -0.92 1.98
N ALA A 71 8.19 -1.61 3.15
CA ALA A 71 7.82 -1.13 4.52
C ALA A 71 8.45 -1.93 5.70
N SER A 72 9.63 -1.56 6.20
CA SER A 72 10.16 -2.07 7.48
C SER A 72 9.92 -1.01 8.55
N GLY A 73 8.79 -1.09 9.24
CA GLY A 73 8.21 0.01 10.03
C GLY A 73 7.01 0.60 9.31
N GLY A 74 5.96 0.97 10.05
CA GLY A 74 4.75 1.55 9.46
C GLY A 74 5.02 2.97 8.97
N ILE A 75 4.66 3.26 7.72
CA ILE A 75 4.64 4.62 7.19
C ILE A 75 3.44 5.33 7.85
N GLN A 76 3.67 6.46 8.50
CA GLN A 76 2.62 7.23 9.13
C GLN A 76 2.73 8.71 8.78
N CYS A 77 1.56 9.31 8.57
CA CYS A 77 1.38 10.72 8.31
C CYS A 77 0.09 11.12 9.02
N THR A 78 0.20 11.42 10.32
CA THR A 78 -0.95 11.64 11.22
C THR A 78 -1.15 13.10 11.58
N THR A 79 -0.24 13.97 11.16
CA THR A 79 -0.34 15.39 11.47
C THR A 79 -1.42 16.06 10.63
N ASP A 80 -2.06 17.08 11.20
CA ASP A 80 -3.04 17.91 10.51
C ASP A 80 -2.38 18.84 9.49
N ILE A 81 -2.04 18.27 8.34
CA ILE A 81 -1.53 19.01 7.17
C ILE A 81 -2.61 19.96 6.65
N ASN A 82 -3.89 19.62 6.79
CA ASN A 82 -4.99 20.45 6.28
C ASN A 82 -5.10 21.77 7.04
N GLY A 83 -4.96 21.75 8.37
CA GLY A 83 -4.93 22.94 9.21
C GLY A 83 -3.72 23.85 8.94
N GLN A 84 -2.58 23.27 8.59
CA GLN A 84 -1.32 23.98 8.32
C GLN A 84 -1.09 24.25 6.83
N CYS A 85 -2.03 23.87 5.96
CA CYS A 85 -1.87 23.94 4.51
C CYS A 85 -1.61 25.38 4.06
N PRO A 86 -0.58 25.65 3.23
CA PRO A 86 -0.37 26.95 2.62
C PRO A 86 -1.61 27.39 1.83
N ASN A 87 -1.94 28.68 1.86
CA ASN A 87 -3.17 29.19 1.25
C ASN A 87 -3.25 28.89 -0.25
N GLU A 88 -2.11 28.84 -0.93
CA GLU A 88 -1.98 28.51 -2.34
C GLU A 88 -2.35 27.06 -2.66
N LEU A 89 -2.24 26.16 -1.67
CA LEU A 89 -2.46 24.73 -1.82
C LEU A 89 -3.79 24.25 -1.20
N LYS A 90 -4.50 25.12 -0.49
CA LYS A 90 -5.76 24.76 0.18
C LYS A 90 -6.81 24.29 -0.83
N ALA A 91 -7.44 23.16 -0.51
CA ALA A 91 -8.57 22.61 -1.24
C ALA A 91 -9.73 22.32 -0.27
N PRO A 92 -10.98 22.21 -0.76
CA PRO A 92 -12.08 21.75 0.07
C PRO A 92 -11.77 20.37 0.68
N GLY A 93 -11.61 20.32 2.00
CA GLY A 93 -11.33 19.07 2.74
C GLY A 93 -9.90 18.52 2.58
N GLY A 94 -8.95 19.30 2.05
CA GLY A 94 -7.60 18.79 1.81
C GLY A 94 -6.52 19.85 1.52
N CYS A 95 -5.30 19.37 1.33
CA CYS A 95 -4.16 20.16 0.87
C CYS A 95 -3.60 19.57 -0.42
N ASN A 96 -3.68 20.32 -1.52
CA ASN A 96 -3.20 19.87 -2.82
C ASN A 96 -1.67 19.88 -2.89
N ASN A 97 -1.11 18.97 -3.68
CA ASN A 97 0.29 19.06 -4.04
C ASN A 97 0.51 20.19 -5.07
N PRO A 98 1.71 20.82 -5.09
CA PRO A 98 1.97 21.97 -5.96
C PRO A 98 1.89 21.64 -7.45
N CYS A 99 2.10 20.38 -7.85
CA CYS A 99 1.96 19.95 -9.24
C CYS A 99 0.53 20.13 -9.75
N THR A 100 -0.47 19.83 -8.92
CA THR A 100 -1.89 19.92 -9.29
C THR A 100 -2.34 21.37 -9.42
N VAL A 101 -1.81 22.24 -8.55
CA VAL A 101 -2.17 23.66 -8.51
C VAL A 101 -1.46 24.46 -9.60
N PHE A 102 -0.13 24.45 -9.60
CA PHE A 102 0.65 25.37 -10.43
C PHE A 102 0.89 24.86 -11.85
N LYS A 103 0.89 23.54 -12.05
CA LYS A 103 1.12 22.91 -13.36
C LYS A 103 2.35 23.46 -14.09
N THR A 104 3.43 23.77 -13.37
CA THR A 104 4.69 24.23 -13.95
C THR A 104 5.72 23.10 -14.03
N TYR A 105 6.68 23.24 -14.95
CA TYR A 105 7.75 22.26 -15.16
C TYR A 105 8.60 21.98 -13.91
N GLU A 106 8.70 22.97 -13.01
CA GLU A 106 9.40 22.85 -11.73
C GLU A 106 8.81 21.75 -10.85
N TYR A 107 7.48 21.60 -10.83
CA TYR A 107 6.80 20.62 -10.00
C TYR A 107 6.57 19.28 -10.71
N PHE A 108 6.44 19.26 -12.04
CA PHE A 108 6.26 18.02 -12.79
C PHE A 108 7.51 17.14 -12.86
N CYS A 109 8.70 17.71 -12.69
CA CYS A 109 9.96 16.96 -12.73
C CYS A 109 10.17 16.17 -14.05
N ASN A 110 9.55 16.63 -15.15
CA ASN A 110 9.66 16.03 -16.49
C ASN A 110 11.02 16.28 -17.15
N SER A 111 11.81 17.26 -16.65
CA SER A 111 13.17 17.55 -17.09
C SER A 111 14.20 16.93 -16.15
N ARG A 112 15.48 16.85 -16.58
CA ARG A 112 16.55 16.18 -15.82
C ARG A 112 16.81 16.80 -14.44
N SER A 113 16.53 18.09 -14.24
CA SER A 113 16.74 18.79 -12.97
C SER A 113 15.41 19.01 -12.25
N CYS A 114 15.18 18.28 -11.17
CA CYS A 114 14.11 18.53 -10.22
C CYS A 114 14.62 18.27 -8.81
N GLY A 115 14.23 19.12 -7.87
CA GLY A 115 14.68 19.09 -6.48
C GLY A 115 13.60 19.62 -5.54
N PRO A 116 13.89 19.63 -4.23
CA PRO A 116 12.93 20.05 -3.23
C PRO A 116 12.60 21.54 -3.33
N THR A 117 11.33 21.84 -3.53
CA THR A 117 10.74 23.19 -3.49
C THR A 117 10.23 23.53 -2.09
N THR A 118 9.91 24.80 -1.84
CA THR A 118 9.31 25.25 -0.56
C THR A 118 8.08 24.45 -0.19
N PHE A 119 7.19 24.16 -1.15
CA PHE A 119 5.99 23.36 -0.93
C PHE A 119 6.29 21.89 -0.65
N SER A 120 7.27 21.28 -1.33
CA SER A 120 7.65 19.89 -1.05
C SER A 120 8.28 19.74 0.34
N LYS A 121 9.06 20.74 0.80
CA LYS A 121 9.63 20.77 2.15
C LYS A 121 8.54 20.84 3.21
N PHE A 122 7.51 21.67 3.00
CA PHE A 122 6.34 21.69 3.87
C PHE A 122 5.76 20.28 4.10
N PHE A 123 5.42 19.54 3.05
CA PHE A 123 4.89 18.17 3.21
C PHE A 123 5.90 17.23 3.87
N LYS A 124 7.20 17.42 3.61
CA LYS A 124 8.27 16.58 4.17
C LYS A 124 8.48 16.79 5.66
N ASP A 125 8.36 18.02 6.13
CA ASP A 125 8.54 18.38 7.53
C ASP A 125 7.43 17.76 8.39
N TRP A 126 6.20 17.69 7.86
CA TRP A 126 5.07 17.06 8.55
C TRP A 126 5.03 15.54 8.38
N CYS A 127 5.41 15.03 7.21
CA CYS A 127 5.37 13.61 6.90
C CYS A 127 6.70 13.16 6.27
N PRO A 128 7.75 12.93 7.09
CA PRO A 128 9.09 12.62 6.62
C PRO A 128 9.19 11.29 5.87
N ASP A 129 8.28 10.36 6.17
CA ASP A 129 8.22 9.02 5.58
C ASP A 129 7.40 8.97 4.28
N ALA A 130 6.76 10.09 3.90
CA ALA A 130 5.97 10.20 2.68
C ALA A 130 6.76 10.86 1.54
N TYR A 131 6.35 10.55 0.30
CA TYR A 131 6.79 11.27 -0.89
C TYR A 131 6.21 12.68 -0.90
N SER A 132 7.06 13.71 -0.97
CA SER A 132 6.59 15.10 -1.13
C SER A 132 6.73 15.66 -2.54
N TYR A 133 7.55 15.05 -3.39
CA TYR A 133 7.71 15.39 -4.82
C TYR A 133 8.17 14.16 -5.64
N PRO A 134 8.07 14.20 -6.99
CA PRO A 134 8.27 13.00 -7.82
C PRO A 134 9.64 12.30 -7.71
N LYS A 135 10.70 13.02 -7.34
CA LYS A 135 12.08 12.48 -7.19
C LYS A 135 12.57 12.51 -5.74
N ASP A 136 11.64 12.36 -4.78
CA ASP A 136 11.95 12.24 -3.35
C ASP A 136 12.45 10.83 -2.97
N ASP A 137 12.64 9.96 -3.96
CA ASP A 137 13.13 8.58 -3.84
C ASP A 137 14.61 8.49 -3.44
N THR A 138 15.35 9.58 -3.58
CA THR A 138 16.78 9.65 -3.23
C THR A 138 17.05 9.57 -1.72
N THR A 139 16.03 9.75 -0.88
CA THR A 139 16.16 9.50 0.56
C THR A 139 15.67 8.09 0.89
N SER A 140 16.56 7.23 1.40
CA SER A 140 16.23 5.86 1.86
C SER A 140 15.18 5.81 2.99
N LYS A 141 14.65 6.97 3.40
CA LYS A 141 13.55 7.15 4.34
C LYS A 141 12.17 7.00 3.71
N VAL A 142 12.04 7.11 2.39
CA VAL A 142 10.73 7.09 1.70
C VAL A 142 10.44 5.73 1.07
N VAL A 143 11.51 4.99 0.77
CA VAL A 143 11.47 3.66 0.19
C VAL A 143 11.84 2.64 1.27
N PHE A 144 10.86 1.96 1.84
CA PHE A 144 11.13 0.96 2.89
C PHE A 144 11.28 -0.44 2.27
N THR A 145 11.33 -1.62 2.91
CA THR A 145 11.24 -2.94 2.19
C THR A 145 10.69 -4.04 3.09
N CYS A 146 9.82 -4.93 2.57
CA CYS A 146 9.36 -6.12 3.31
C CYS A 146 9.70 -7.42 2.57
N PRO A 147 9.82 -8.55 3.29
CA PRO A 147 9.83 -9.88 2.68
C PRO A 147 8.58 -10.15 1.84
N GLY A 148 8.72 -10.98 0.80
CA GLY A 148 7.58 -11.43 0.00
C GLY A 148 6.57 -12.20 0.86
N GLY A 149 5.27 -11.99 0.60
CA GLY A 149 4.18 -12.59 1.39
C GLY A 149 3.82 -11.83 2.68
N THR A 150 4.44 -10.68 2.94
CA THR A 150 4.07 -9.80 4.07
C THR A 150 2.65 -9.27 3.88
N ASN A 151 1.84 -9.28 4.93
CA ASN A 151 0.51 -8.66 4.94
C ASN A 151 0.61 -7.18 5.33
N TYR A 152 -0.23 -6.34 4.72
CA TYR A 152 -0.22 -4.90 4.91
C TYR A 152 -1.58 -4.39 5.37
N ARG A 153 -1.56 -3.32 6.15
CA ARG A 153 -2.76 -2.59 6.58
C ARG A 153 -2.59 -1.10 6.29
N VAL A 154 -3.57 -0.53 5.60
CA VAL A 154 -3.69 0.91 5.34
C VAL A 154 -4.83 1.42 6.20
N VAL A 155 -4.59 2.44 7.01
CA VAL A 155 -5.59 2.96 7.95
C VAL A 155 -5.79 4.45 7.71
N PHE A 156 -7.02 4.86 7.45
CA PHE A 156 -7.42 6.27 7.48
C PHE A 156 -7.75 6.67 8.91
N CYS A 157 -7.23 7.81 9.37
CA CYS A 157 -7.30 8.27 10.76
C CYS A 157 -6.77 7.22 11.76
N PRO A 158 -5.49 6.80 11.64
CA PRO A 158 -4.91 5.75 12.48
C PRO A 158 -4.85 6.10 13.97
#